data_AF-A0A815H3B2-F1
#
_entry.id   AF-A0A815H3B2-F1
#
_cell.length_a   1.000
_cell.length_b   1.000
_cell.length_c   1.000
_cell.angle_alpha   90.00
_cell.angle_beta   90.00
_cell.angle_gamma   90.00
#
_symmetry.space_group_name_H-M   'P 1'
#
loop_
_entity.id
_entity.type
_entity.pdbx_description
1 polymer ?
#
loop_
_entity_poly.entity_id
_entity_poly.type
_entity_poly.pdbx_seq_one_letter_code
_entity_poly.pdbx_strand_id
1 'polypeptide(L)'
;MSSTEKKPRLVSTNSILSDNELIQRFRNAYENQLPFHEKVIRLEHEPFSYCIIDDFLYEKNFDQFCSQLTNELANIKLNQKNNDLYKFQQTDDLANVTLPAIEQIKQFLYVDFKDWLVQATNIRLSDKIDMTSSRYEYTDYLLCHDDDIHGTTEGRRIAFIYYLVPEDWKESDGGALDLFDTDNENQPYRISKSLVPKRNRLTFFEVTDKSYHQVAEVLNAKQGARLSINGWLHGPVNAKSISMFEPFPTTKAATKFQTTDLDRVNQTVTPTYLKVETQYDIQVAFQENSETKLSEFFQKDYFQAIVKELQGDTIKWIRRGPYNKRNYDVADVSSLPSALQNLVELFGSEPMFTILGSLTGLTSENDEDEEEETSYEPSSKKQKSTPAESASSTSSPRWYFELRRWKHTYYSLSFDTENNNDDDDEDEEKDGTLDVMIFFNYHSDDNEETVGGGDVVYTIKNEDETLLRVVPDDNSLNLIYREDDNVLKFNKYINHRQANNTFYEFCACYLDLDKLKID
;
A
#
# COMPACT_ATOMS: atom_id res chain seq x y z
N MET A 1 44.80 -33.07 -7.68
CA MET A 1 43.78 -33.11 -8.73
C MET A 1 42.65 -34.01 -8.24
N SER A 2 41.65 -33.42 -7.59
CA SER A 2 40.41 -34.12 -7.26
C SER A 2 39.44 -33.78 -8.39
N SER A 3 39.20 -34.73 -9.30
CA SER A 3 38.14 -34.62 -10.29
C SER A 3 36.81 -34.79 -9.55
N THR A 4 36.20 -33.68 -9.16
CA THR A 4 34.77 -33.69 -8.84
C THR A 4 34.04 -34.11 -10.11
N GLU A 5 33.59 -35.36 -10.15
CA GLU A 5 32.63 -35.82 -11.16
C GLU A 5 31.44 -34.85 -11.11
N LYS A 6 31.32 -34.00 -12.13
CA LYS A 6 30.13 -33.17 -12.31
C LYS A 6 28.96 -34.14 -12.48
N LYS A 7 28.06 -34.19 -11.50
CA LYS A 7 26.81 -34.94 -11.62
C LYS A 7 26.15 -34.56 -12.96
N PRO A 8 25.68 -35.53 -13.76
CA PRO A 8 25.08 -35.24 -15.06
C PRO A 8 23.84 -34.36 -14.88
N ARG A 9 23.74 -33.29 -15.67
CA ARG A 9 22.53 -32.44 -15.69
C ARG A 9 21.37 -33.24 -16.27
N LEU A 10 20.19 -33.14 -15.66
CA LEU A 10 18.96 -33.81 -16.11
C LEU A 10 18.35 -33.11 -17.33
N VAL A 11 18.55 -31.80 -17.44
CA VAL A 11 18.00 -30.95 -18.51
C VAL A 11 19.06 -29.98 -19.02
N SER A 12 18.77 -29.26 -20.10
CA SER A 12 19.58 -28.16 -20.61
C SER A 12 18.71 -26.94 -20.88
N THR A 13 19.31 -25.75 -21.01
CA THR A 13 18.61 -24.59 -21.57
C THR A 13 18.23 -24.88 -23.01
N ASN A 14 17.14 -24.27 -23.48
CA ASN A 14 16.70 -24.44 -24.86
C ASN A 14 17.84 -24.10 -25.83
N SER A 15 18.16 -25.03 -26.73
CA SER A 15 19.31 -24.92 -27.66
C SER A 15 19.32 -23.65 -28.50
N ILE A 16 18.15 -23.02 -28.69
CA ILE A 16 18.01 -21.72 -29.34
C ILE A 16 18.83 -20.61 -28.63
N LEU A 17 19.00 -20.69 -27.31
CA LEU A 17 19.76 -19.73 -26.52
C LEU A 17 21.27 -19.89 -26.74
N SER A 18 21.72 -20.90 -27.48
CA SER A 18 23.12 -21.07 -27.91
C SER A 18 23.35 -20.66 -29.37
N ASP A 19 22.31 -20.19 -30.08
CA ASP A 19 22.42 -19.74 -31.48
C ASP A 19 23.00 -18.32 -31.54
N ASN A 20 24.28 -18.21 -31.91
CA ASN A 20 24.99 -16.94 -31.99
C ASN A 20 24.35 -15.94 -32.95
N GLU A 21 23.78 -16.40 -34.07
CA GLU A 21 23.13 -15.47 -35.02
C GLU A 21 21.86 -14.88 -34.43
N LEU A 22 21.10 -15.71 -33.70
CA LEU A 22 19.91 -15.25 -32.97
C LEU A 22 20.28 -14.27 -31.87
N ILE A 23 21.33 -14.53 -31.09
CA ILE A 23 21.80 -13.63 -30.03
C ILE A 23 22.14 -12.25 -30.62
N GLN A 24 22.79 -12.20 -31.78
CA GLN A 24 23.09 -10.93 -32.45
C GLN A 24 21.84 -10.20 -32.94
N ARG A 25 20.85 -10.92 -33.49
CA ARG A 25 19.56 -10.32 -33.89
C ARG A 25 18.78 -9.80 -32.67
N PHE A 26 18.74 -10.57 -31.58
CA PHE A 26 18.12 -10.15 -30.34
C PHE A 26 18.80 -8.89 -29.79
N ARG A 27 20.14 -8.88 -29.73
CA ARG A 27 20.89 -7.71 -29.28
C ARG A 27 20.57 -6.48 -30.11
N ASN A 28 20.55 -6.62 -31.44
CA ASN A 28 20.19 -5.52 -32.31
C ASN A 28 18.78 -4.99 -32.02
N ALA A 29 17.80 -5.89 -31.81
CA ALA A 29 16.45 -5.48 -31.46
C ALA A 29 16.40 -4.76 -30.10
N TYR A 30 17.06 -5.31 -29.08
CA TYR A 30 17.13 -4.74 -27.73
C TYR A 30 17.74 -3.33 -27.73
N GLU A 31 18.90 -3.15 -28.38
CA GLU A 31 19.61 -1.87 -28.45
C GLU A 31 18.83 -0.80 -29.24
N ASN A 32 18.03 -1.21 -30.22
CA ASN A 32 17.23 -0.31 -31.05
C ASN A 32 15.77 -0.19 -30.57
N GLN A 33 15.43 -0.77 -29.41
CA GLN A 33 14.07 -0.80 -28.86
C GLN A 33 13.02 -1.33 -29.86
N LEU A 34 13.38 -2.36 -30.62
CA LEU A 34 12.49 -3.00 -31.59
C LEU A 34 11.89 -4.27 -30.99
N PRO A 35 10.58 -4.55 -31.20
CA PRO A 35 10.00 -5.82 -30.79
C PRO A 35 10.70 -6.97 -31.52
N PHE A 36 10.96 -8.07 -30.81
CA PHE A 36 11.61 -9.25 -31.37
C PHE A 36 10.87 -10.53 -30.99
N HIS A 37 10.29 -11.19 -31.98
CA HIS A 37 9.52 -12.42 -31.80
C HIS A 37 10.15 -13.52 -32.67
N GLU A 38 10.87 -14.46 -32.05
CA GLU A 38 11.48 -15.57 -32.77
C GLU A 38 11.38 -16.86 -31.96
N LYS A 39 10.75 -17.88 -32.56
CA LYS A 39 10.53 -19.22 -31.97
C LYS A 39 9.85 -19.13 -30.59
N VAL A 40 10.61 -19.24 -29.50
CA VAL A 40 10.11 -19.25 -28.12
C VAL A 40 10.37 -17.94 -27.38
N ILE A 41 11.04 -16.98 -28.00
CA ILE A 41 11.47 -15.71 -27.40
C ILE A 41 10.56 -14.59 -27.90
N ARG A 42 10.07 -13.78 -26.96
CA ARG A 42 9.28 -12.57 -27.23
C ARG A 42 9.82 -11.41 -26.40
N LEU A 43 10.50 -10.47 -27.04
CA LEU A 43 10.95 -9.19 -26.48
C LEU A 43 9.97 -8.08 -26.89
N GLU A 44 9.58 -7.28 -25.91
CA GLU A 44 8.74 -6.10 -26.06
C GLU A 44 9.39 -4.95 -25.28
N HIS A 45 9.07 -3.71 -25.66
CA HIS A 45 9.61 -2.50 -25.03
C HIS A 45 8.52 -1.61 -24.40
N GLU A 46 7.26 -2.05 -24.45
CA GLU A 46 6.10 -1.31 -23.94
C GLU A 46 5.33 -2.18 -22.92
N PRO A 47 5.19 -1.76 -21.65
CA PRO A 47 5.47 -0.41 -21.11
C PRO A 47 6.95 -0.11 -20.77
N PHE A 48 7.76 -1.15 -20.71
CA PHE A 48 9.22 -1.10 -20.58
C PHE A 48 9.80 -2.36 -21.21
N SER A 49 11.14 -2.47 -21.30
CA SER A 49 11.81 -3.65 -21.85
C SER A 49 11.55 -4.90 -21.01
N TYR A 50 10.78 -5.84 -21.52
CA TYR A 50 10.58 -7.17 -20.93
C TYR A 50 10.64 -8.25 -21.99
N CYS A 51 11.01 -9.45 -21.57
CA CYS A 51 11.16 -10.60 -22.44
C CYS A 51 10.55 -11.85 -21.81
N ILE A 52 9.90 -12.64 -22.66
CA ILE A 52 9.32 -13.94 -22.33
C ILE A 52 10.08 -14.99 -23.14
N ILE A 53 10.54 -16.04 -22.45
CA ILE A 53 11.11 -17.24 -23.04
C ILE A 53 10.25 -18.41 -22.62
N ASP A 54 9.43 -18.90 -23.54
CA ASP A 54 8.70 -20.16 -23.37
C ASP A 54 9.66 -21.35 -23.53
N ASP A 55 9.32 -22.48 -22.92
CA ASP A 55 10.12 -23.72 -23.00
C ASP A 55 11.60 -23.49 -22.68
N PHE A 56 11.87 -22.75 -21.59
CA PHE A 56 13.21 -22.27 -21.21
C PHE A 56 14.19 -23.43 -20.98
N LEU A 57 13.75 -24.48 -20.29
CA LEU A 57 14.48 -25.73 -20.15
C LEU A 57 13.91 -26.77 -21.11
N TYR A 58 14.77 -27.57 -21.72
CA TYR A 58 14.37 -28.55 -22.72
C TYR A 58 15.19 -29.82 -22.54
N GLU A 59 14.55 -31.00 -22.50
CA GLU A 59 15.13 -32.34 -22.65
C GLU A 59 14.05 -33.42 -22.39
N LYS A 60 14.31 -34.70 -22.73
CA LYS A 60 13.40 -35.83 -22.43
C LYS A 60 13.08 -36.00 -20.94
N ASN A 61 13.95 -35.54 -20.04
CA ASN A 61 13.79 -35.69 -18.59
C ASN A 61 13.22 -34.43 -17.92
N PHE A 62 12.64 -33.48 -18.68
CA PHE A 62 12.11 -32.23 -18.15
C PHE A 62 11.08 -32.45 -17.04
N ASP A 63 10.12 -33.36 -17.23
CA ASP A 63 9.10 -33.63 -16.22
C ASP A 63 9.71 -34.20 -14.92
N GLN A 64 10.69 -35.10 -15.05
CA GLN A 64 11.43 -35.63 -13.90
C GLN A 64 12.16 -34.52 -13.15
N PHE A 65 12.83 -33.61 -13.87
CA PHE A 65 13.49 -32.47 -13.26
C PHE A 65 12.50 -31.54 -12.54
N CYS A 66 11.38 -31.20 -13.17
CA CYS A 66 10.33 -30.38 -12.54
C CYS A 66 9.78 -31.05 -11.28
N SER A 67 9.43 -32.34 -11.33
CA SER A 67 8.95 -33.06 -10.15
C SER A 67 9.99 -33.06 -9.04
N GLN A 68 11.27 -33.27 -9.36
CA GLN A 68 12.34 -33.21 -8.37
C GLN A 68 12.51 -31.80 -7.78
N LEU A 69 12.50 -30.77 -8.62
CA LEU A 69 12.64 -29.38 -8.19
C LEU A 69 11.48 -28.95 -7.28
N THR A 70 10.23 -29.24 -7.66
CA THR A 70 9.05 -28.96 -6.83
C THR A 70 9.10 -29.71 -5.50
N ASN A 71 9.55 -30.97 -5.49
CA ASN A 71 9.71 -31.74 -4.26
C ASN A 71 10.83 -31.19 -3.37
N GLU A 72 11.97 -30.78 -3.94
CA GLU A 72 13.06 -30.14 -3.19
C GLU A 72 12.59 -28.83 -2.55
N LEU A 73 11.89 -27.97 -3.32
CA LEU A 73 11.32 -26.71 -2.81
C LEU A 73 10.28 -26.93 -1.72
N ALA A 74 9.42 -27.94 -1.85
CA ALA A 74 8.41 -28.27 -0.83
C ALA A 74 9.01 -28.71 0.52
N ASN A 75 10.28 -29.13 0.54
CA ASN A 75 11.02 -29.49 1.75
C ASN A 75 11.79 -28.32 2.38
N ILE A 76 11.75 -27.13 1.77
CA ILE A 76 12.34 -25.91 2.32
C ILE A 76 11.25 -25.15 3.08
N LYS A 77 11.60 -24.58 4.23
CA LYS A 77 10.67 -23.77 5.03
C LYS A 77 10.15 -22.61 4.19
N LEU A 78 8.82 -22.48 4.15
CA LEU A 78 8.13 -21.31 3.62
C LEU A 78 7.78 -20.37 4.78
N ASN A 79 8.18 -19.12 4.66
CA ASN A 79 7.81 -18.05 5.57
C ASN A 79 6.58 -17.32 5.00
N GLN A 80 5.62 -17.03 5.86
CA GLN A 80 4.49 -16.16 5.50
C GLN A 80 5.01 -14.74 5.33
N LYS A 81 4.69 -14.11 4.21
CA LYS A 81 5.01 -12.73 3.87
C LYS A 81 3.71 -11.97 3.80
N ASN A 82 3.49 -11.00 4.69
CA ASN A 82 2.24 -10.26 4.77
C ASN A 82 2.50 -8.83 5.28
N ASN A 83 2.35 -7.84 4.41
CA ASN A 83 2.37 -6.41 4.76
C ASN A 83 1.36 -5.66 3.88
N ASP A 84 1.37 -4.34 3.86
CA ASP A 84 0.56 -3.54 2.95
C ASP A 84 0.72 -3.95 1.47
N LEU A 85 1.96 -4.12 1.01
CA LEU A 85 2.31 -4.39 -0.39
C LEU A 85 1.96 -5.80 -0.86
N TYR A 86 2.04 -6.81 0.01
CA TYR A 86 1.94 -8.21 -0.41
C TYR A 86 1.32 -9.15 0.62
N LYS A 87 0.85 -10.29 0.11
CA LYS A 87 0.49 -11.47 0.90
C LYS A 87 0.82 -12.73 0.09
N PHE A 88 1.80 -13.52 0.51
CA PHE A 88 2.19 -14.79 -0.11
C PHE A 88 3.14 -15.59 0.80
N GLN A 89 3.66 -16.72 0.32
CA GLN A 89 4.66 -17.52 1.02
C GLN A 89 5.99 -17.54 0.26
N GLN A 90 7.11 -17.41 0.96
CA GLN A 90 8.44 -17.39 0.34
C GLN A 90 9.45 -18.23 1.11
N THR A 91 10.37 -18.88 0.40
CA THR A 91 11.56 -19.45 1.04
C THR A 91 12.51 -18.35 1.51
N ASP A 92 13.42 -18.69 2.42
CA ASP A 92 14.66 -17.91 2.55
C ASP A 92 15.45 -17.95 1.23
N ASP A 93 16.49 -17.11 1.13
CA ASP A 93 17.37 -17.08 -0.03
C ASP A 93 18.00 -18.47 -0.33
N LEU A 94 17.94 -18.87 -1.59
CA LEU A 94 18.32 -20.20 -2.07
C LEU A 94 19.80 -20.31 -2.45
N ALA A 95 20.61 -19.24 -2.34
CA ALA A 95 22.01 -19.24 -2.77
C ALA A 95 22.82 -20.37 -2.12
N ASN A 96 22.61 -20.59 -0.82
CA ASN A 96 23.33 -21.59 -0.02
C ASN A 96 22.68 -22.99 -0.02
N VAL A 97 21.55 -23.18 -0.71
CA VAL A 97 20.87 -24.47 -0.78
C VAL A 97 21.54 -25.38 -1.80
N THR A 98 21.96 -26.57 -1.38
CA THR A 98 22.80 -27.50 -2.18
C THR A 98 22.03 -28.72 -2.72
N LEU A 99 20.70 -28.67 -2.72
CA LEU A 99 19.88 -29.76 -3.23
C LEU A 99 20.05 -29.91 -4.77
N PRO A 100 20.05 -31.14 -5.33
CA PRO A 100 20.52 -31.36 -6.71
C PRO A 100 19.74 -30.65 -7.82
N ALA A 101 18.43 -30.52 -7.74
CA ALA A 101 17.65 -29.78 -8.74
C ALA A 101 17.77 -28.27 -8.54
N ILE A 102 17.88 -27.81 -7.29
CA ILE A 102 18.14 -26.39 -6.97
C ILE A 102 19.53 -25.95 -7.44
N GLU A 103 20.57 -26.76 -7.28
CA GLU A 103 21.89 -26.48 -7.85
C GLU A 103 21.87 -26.41 -9.38
N GLN A 104 21.10 -27.28 -10.03
CA GLN A 104 20.92 -27.23 -11.47
C GLN A 104 20.21 -25.95 -11.94
N ILE A 105 19.12 -25.52 -11.29
CA ILE A 105 18.44 -24.27 -11.68
C ILE A 105 19.31 -23.04 -11.38
N LYS A 106 20.09 -23.02 -10.29
CA LYS A 106 21.08 -21.96 -10.03
C LYS A 106 22.09 -21.86 -11.17
N GLN A 107 22.63 -23.00 -11.61
CA GLN A 107 23.57 -23.05 -12.72
C GLN A 107 22.94 -22.54 -14.02
N PHE A 108 21.67 -22.87 -14.32
CA PHE A 108 21.00 -22.36 -15.51
C PHE A 108 20.77 -20.85 -15.44
N LEU A 109 20.36 -20.30 -14.31
CA LEU A 109 20.01 -18.89 -14.17
C LEU A 109 21.24 -17.98 -14.02
N TYR A 110 22.20 -18.36 -13.18
CA TYR A 110 23.33 -17.50 -12.77
C TYR A 110 24.64 -17.76 -13.51
N VAL A 111 24.67 -18.76 -14.38
CA VAL A 111 25.80 -19.02 -15.28
C VAL A 111 25.33 -18.99 -16.71
N ASP A 112 24.58 -20.01 -17.14
CA ASP A 112 24.27 -20.19 -18.56
C ASP A 112 23.40 -19.02 -19.10
N PHE A 113 22.33 -18.65 -18.39
CA PHE A 113 21.43 -17.57 -18.76
C PHE A 113 22.01 -16.18 -18.48
N LYS A 114 22.77 -16.00 -17.40
CA LYS A 114 23.50 -14.75 -17.15
C LYS A 114 24.49 -14.45 -18.28
N ASP A 115 25.28 -15.44 -18.71
CA ASP A 115 26.23 -15.28 -19.82
C ASP A 115 25.51 -14.97 -21.13
N TRP A 116 24.34 -15.59 -21.36
CA TRP A 116 23.47 -15.25 -22.47
C TRP A 116 22.97 -13.80 -22.38
N LEU A 117 22.49 -13.36 -21.21
CA LEU A 117 22.00 -11.99 -21.01
C LEU A 117 23.08 -10.94 -21.24
N VAL A 118 24.28 -11.13 -20.68
CA VAL A 118 25.42 -10.21 -20.93
C VAL A 118 25.68 -10.09 -22.43
N GLN A 119 25.61 -11.21 -23.17
CA GLN A 119 25.73 -11.18 -24.62
C GLN A 119 24.49 -10.59 -25.31
N ALA A 120 23.29 -10.81 -24.82
CA ALA A 120 22.06 -10.41 -25.49
C ALA A 120 21.74 -8.91 -25.27
N THR A 121 22.11 -8.33 -24.13
CA THR A 121 21.72 -6.97 -23.74
C THR A 121 22.90 -6.02 -23.54
N ASN A 122 24.13 -6.53 -23.51
CA ASN A 122 25.34 -5.78 -23.18
C ASN A 122 25.33 -5.16 -21.76
N ILE A 123 24.42 -5.62 -20.89
CA ILE A 123 24.37 -5.23 -19.48
C ILE A 123 25.44 -6.01 -18.72
N ARG A 124 26.26 -5.30 -17.92
CA ARG A 124 27.21 -5.93 -17.01
C ARG A 124 26.49 -6.47 -15.79
N LEU A 125 26.68 -7.77 -15.51
CA LEU A 125 26.10 -8.46 -14.37
C LEU A 125 27.21 -9.01 -13.46
N SER A 126 26.93 -9.15 -12.17
CA SER A 126 27.83 -9.74 -11.18
C SER A 126 27.52 -11.21 -10.92
N ASP A 127 28.32 -11.85 -10.07
CA ASP A 127 28.16 -13.26 -9.69
C ASP A 127 27.27 -13.45 -8.45
N LYS A 128 26.67 -12.37 -7.92
CA LYS A 128 25.77 -12.45 -6.78
C LYS A 128 24.54 -13.28 -7.13
N ILE A 129 24.27 -14.29 -6.31
CA ILE A 129 23.05 -15.09 -6.37
C ILE A 129 22.04 -14.44 -5.43
N ASP A 130 20.85 -14.11 -5.95
CA ASP A 130 19.74 -13.53 -5.21
C ASP A 130 18.44 -14.16 -5.73
N MET A 131 18.06 -15.28 -5.13
CA MET A 131 17.04 -16.17 -5.68
C MET A 131 16.20 -16.77 -4.57
N THR A 132 14.89 -16.66 -4.70
CA THR A 132 13.91 -17.26 -3.78
C THR A 132 12.91 -18.10 -4.54
N SER A 133 12.15 -18.93 -3.83
CA SER A 133 10.91 -19.49 -4.36
C SER A 133 9.71 -18.84 -3.68
N SER A 134 8.78 -18.36 -4.50
CA SER A 134 7.51 -17.80 -4.04
C SER A 134 6.34 -18.72 -4.39
N ARG A 135 5.41 -18.85 -3.46
CA ARG A 135 4.18 -19.63 -3.56
C ARG A 135 3.01 -18.71 -3.25
N TYR A 136 2.11 -18.57 -4.22
CA TYR A 136 0.87 -17.80 -4.08
C TYR A 136 -0.31 -18.78 -4.13
N GLU A 137 -1.15 -18.73 -3.11
CA GLU A 137 -2.39 -19.49 -2.99
C GLU A 137 -3.62 -18.57 -3.21
N TYR A 138 -4.82 -19.12 -3.06
CA TYR A 138 -6.05 -18.34 -3.20
C TYR A 138 -6.01 -17.08 -2.32
N THR A 139 -6.28 -15.91 -2.91
CA THR A 139 -6.22 -14.55 -2.31
C THR A 139 -4.83 -13.96 -2.09
N ASP A 140 -3.76 -14.63 -2.47
CA ASP A 140 -2.40 -14.09 -2.41
C ASP A 140 -2.10 -13.17 -3.59
N TYR A 141 -1.28 -12.15 -3.35
CA TYR A 141 -0.96 -11.07 -4.29
C TYR A 141 0.37 -10.39 -3.92
N LEU A 142 0.90 -9.61 -4.86
CA LEU A 142 1.99 -8.65 -4.64
C LEU A 142 1.67 -7.41 -5.48
N LEU A 143 1.41 -6.27 -4.84
CA LEU A 143 0.89 -5.05 -5.50
C LEU A 143 1.97 -4.32 -6.29
N CYS A 144 1.58 -3.20 -6.92
CA CYS A 144 2.43 -2.41 -7.82
C CYS A 144 3.71 -1.89 -7.14
N HIS A 145 4.87 -2.28 -7.67
CA HIS A 145 6.22 -1.86 -7.26
C HIS A 145 7.17 -1.91 -8.47
N ASP A 146 8.36 -1.32 -8.39
CA ASP A 146 9.33 -1.21 -9.50
C ASP A 146 10.59 -2.09 -9.36
N ASP A 147 10.74 -2.74 -8.20
CA ASP A 147 11.91 -3.54 -7.80
C ASP A 147 13.22 -2.77 -7.60
N ASP A 148 13.23 -1.44 -7.73
CA ASP A 148 14.42 -0.63 -7.51
C ASP A 148 14.70 -0.48 -6.01
N ILE A 149 15.82 -1.05 -5.56
CA ILE A 149 16.30 -0.85 -4.18
C ILE A 149 17.37 0.23 -4.22
N HIS A 150 17.04 1.39 -3.66
CA HIS A 150 17.92 2.55 -3.62
C HIS A 150 19.10 2.37 -2.66
N GLY A 151 20.18 3.13 -2.89
CA GLY A 151 21.25 3.35 -1.89
C GLY A 151 22.51 2.47 -2.03
N THR A 152 22.62 1.65 -3.07
CA THR A 152 23.82 0.82 -3.33
C THR A 152 24.52 1.19 -4.63
N THR A 153 25.83 0.95 -4.72
CA THR A 153 26.63 1.11 -5.96
C THR A 153 26.49 -0.08 -6.91
N GLU A 154 26.08 -1.23 -6.38
CA GLU A 154 25.73 -2.44 -7.10
C GLU A 154 24.32 -2.84 -6.65
N GLY A 155 23.41 -2.97 -7.62
CA GLY A 155 21.98 -3.15 -7.35
C GLY A 155 21.34 -4.07 -8.37
N ARG A 156 20.02 -4.23 -8.23
CA ARG A 156 19.21 -5.07 -9.11
C ARG A 156 19.22 -4.49 -10.52
N ARG A 157 19.57 -5.30 -11.52
CA ARG A 157 19.59 -4.88 -12.93
C ARG A 157 18.59 -5.60 -13.80
N ILE A 158 18.44 -6.90 -13.58
CA ILE A 158 17.47 -7.71 -14.32
C ILE A 158 16.70 -8.55 -13.32
N ALA A 159 15.40 -8.32 -13.21
CA ALA A 159 14.49 -9.20 -12.49
C ALA A 159 14.14 -10.40 -13.38
N PHE A 160 14.01 -11.58 -12.80
CA PHE A 160 13.56 -12.77 -13.52
C PHE A 160 12.56 -13.58 -12.69
N ILE A 161 11.67 -14.28 -13.40
CA ILE A 161 10.66 -15.17 -12.83
C ILE A 161 10.59 -16.42 -13.71
N TYR A 162 10.91 -17.57 -13.13
CA TYR A 162 10.75 -18.90 -13.72
C TYR A 162 9.53 -19.60 -13.11
N TYR A 163 8.56 -19.93 -13.94
CA TYR A 163 7.25 -20.42 -13.49
C TYR A 163 7.18 -21.95 -13.42
N LEU A 164 6.71 -22.45 -12.27
CA LEU A 164 6.47 -23.85 -11.94
C LEU A 164 4.97 -24.11 -11.69
N VAL A 165 4.10 -23.31 -12.30
CA VAL A 165 2.64 -23.46 -12.20
C VAL A 165 2.16 -24.78 -12.82
N PRO A 166 0.98 -25.29 -12.41
CA PRO A 166 0.26 -26.36 -13.13
C PRO A 166 0.18 -26.13 -14.65
N GLU A 167 0.13 -27.22 -15.43
CA GLU A 167 0.13 -27.15 -16.91
C GLU A 167 -1.11 -26.48 -17.49
N ASP A 168 -2.23 -26.55 -16.79
CA ASP A 168 -3.53 -26.01 -17.19
C ASP A 168 -3.86 -24.64 -16.56
N TRP A 169 -2.86 -23.96 -15.97
CA TRP A 169 -3.00 -22.60 -15.46
C TRP A 169 -3.46 -21.65 -16.57
N LYS A 170 -4.50 -20.87 -16.30
CA LYS A 170 -5.12 -19.96 -17.25
C LYS A 170 -5.45 -18.61 -16.60
N GLU A 171 -5.85 -17.66 -17.44
CA GLU A 171 -6.19 -16.29 -17.02
C GLU A 171 -7.20 -16.24 -15.86
N SER A 172 -8.21 -17.12 -15.87
CA SER A 172 -9.24 -17.17 -14.82
C SER A 172 -8.72 -17.61 -13.44
N ASP A 173 -7.49 -18.17 -13.37
CA ASP A 173 -6.88 -18.57 -12.12
C ASP A 173 -6.16 -17.41 -11.41
N GLY A 174 -6.01 -16.28 -12.10
CA GLY A 174 -5.30 -15.10 -11.59
C GLY A 174 -3.79 -15.29 -11.56
N GLY A 175 -3.09 -14.55 -10.70
CA GLY A 175 -1.64 -14.68 -10.57
C GLY A 175 -0.83 -14.15 -11.76
N ALA A 176 -1.44 -13.37 -12.65
CA ALA A 176 -0.73 -12.77 -13.78
C ALA A 176 0.38 -11.83 -13.30
N LEU A 177 1.45 -11.73 -14.08
CA LEU A 177 2.41 -10.63 -13.96
C LEU A 177 1.86 -9.44 -14.76
N ASP A 178 1.31 -8.45 -14.06
CA ASP A 178 0.79 -7.24 -14.67
C ASP A 178 1.90 -6.19 -14.75
N LEU A 179 2.00 -5.51 -15.90
CA LEU A 179 2.97 -4.43 -16.16
C LEU A 179 2.21 -3.13 -16.39
N PHE A 180 2.71 -2.03 -15.82
CA PHE A 180 2.03 -0.74 -15.82
C PHE A 180 2.63 0.25 -16.82
N ASP A 181 1.78 0.99 -17.52
CA ASP A 181 2.16 2.27 -18.13
C ASP A 181 2.38 3.31 -17.04
N THR A 182 3.32 4.23 -17.28
CA THR A 182 3.55 5.40 -16.45
C THR A 182 3.02 6.67 -17.11
N ASP A 183 2.63 7.65 -16.29
CA ASP A 183 2.25 8.97 -16.75
C ASP A 183 3.48 9.88 -16.98
N ASN A 184 3.25 11.17 -17.24
CA ASN A 184 4.32 12.14 -17.46
C ASN A 184 5.20 12.39 -16.23
N GLU A 185 4.75 11.97 -15.04
CA GLU A 185 5.45 12.06 -13.76
C GLU A 185 6.13 10.73 -13.37
N ASN A 186 6.21 9.79 -14.31
CA ASN A 186 6.67 8.42 -14.11
C ASN A 186 5.85 7.62 -13.07
N GLN A 187 4.61 8.01 -12.76
CA GLN A 187 3.77 7.27 -11.82
C GLN A 187 2.91 6.21 -12.55
N PRO A 188 2.75 5.01 -11.98
CA PRO A 188 1.97 3.94 -12.60
C PRO A 188 0.46 4.23 -12.52
N TYR A 189 -0.19 4.34 -13.67
CA TYR A 189 -1.61 4.72 -13.75
C TYR A 189 -2.52 3.68 -14.41
N ARG A 190 -1.97 2.71 -15.14
CA ARG A 190 -2.78 1.69 -15.84
C ARG A 190 -1.98 0.42 -16.12
N ILE A 191 -2.60 -0.74 -15.90
CA ILE A 191 -2.09 -2.04 -16.36
C ILE A 191 -2.20 -2.09 -17.89
N SER A 192 -1.07 -2.22 -18.59
CA SER A 192 -1.03 -2.27 -20.06
C SER A 192 -0.77 -3.65 -20.61
N LYS A 193 -0.10 -4.51 -19.83
CA LYS A 193 0.13 -5.92 -20.15
C LYS A 193 -0.19 -6.78 -18.95
N SER A 194 -0.82 -7.93 -19.19
CA SER A 194 -1.06 -8.95 -18.17
C SER A 194 -0.53 -10.28 -18.69
N LEU A 195 0.51 -10.80 -18.06
CA LEU A 195 1.24 -11.98 -18.51
C LEU A 195 0.83 -13.19 -17.66
N VAL A 196 -0.02 -14.06 -18.22
CA VAL A 196 -0.44 -15.31 -17.57
C VAL A 196 0.79 -16.21 -17.36
N PRO A 197 1.05 -16.70 -16.13
CA PRO A 197 2.17 -17.59 -15.89
C PRO A 197 1.94 -18.93 -16.61
N LYS A 198 3.01 -19.50 -17.13
CA LYS A 198 2.98 -20.79 -17.85
C LYS A 198 4.13 -21.66 -17.37
N ARG A 199 3.89 -22.95 -17.14
CA ARG A 199 4.95 -23.88 -16.75
C ARG A 199 6.12 -23.82 -17.75
N ASN A 200 7.36 -23.82 -17.23
CA ASN A 200 8.59 -23.72 -18.03
C ASN A 200 8.82 -22.38 -18.76
N ARG A 201 8.03 -21.36 -18.46
CA ARG A 201 8.29 -20.00 -18.93
C ARG A 201 9.29 -19.32 -18.00
N LEU A 202 10.27 -18.64 -18.60
CA LEU A 202 11.07 -17.62 -17.94
C LEU A 202 10.61 -16.25 -18.45
N THR A 203 10.37 -15.32 -17.54
CA THR A 203 10.13 -13.91 -17.88
C THR A 203 11.18 -13.06 -17.18
N PHE A 204 11.73 -12.08 -17.87
CA PHE A 204 12.70 -11.15 -17.30
C PHE A 204 12.50 -9.74 -17.84
N PHE A 205 12.94 -8.75 -17.08
CA PHE A 205 12.89 -7.34 -17.47
C PHE A 205 14.01 -6.55 -16.80
N GLU A 206 14.39 -5.43 -17.40
CA GLU A 206 15.34 -4.50 -16.79
C GLU A 206 14.68 -3.77 -15.61
N VAL A 207 15.37 -3.68 -14.48
CA VAL A 207 14.93 -2.91 -13.32
C VAL A 207 15.27 -1.45 -13.57
N THR A 208 14.24 -0.61 -13.55
CA THR A 208 14.31 0.83 -13.84
C THR A 208 13.33 1.57 -12.92
N ASP A 209 13.41 2.90 -12.88
CA ASP A 209 12.43 3.76 -12.20
C ASP A 209 11.02 3.74 -12.85
N LYS A 210 10.82 2.93 -13.89
CA LYS A 210 9.54 2.75 -14.61
C LYS A 210 9.09 1.31 -14.71
N SER A 211 9.84 0.34 -14.17
CA SER A 211 9.51 -1.09 -14.27
C SER A 211 8.40 -1.51 -13.31
N TYR A 212 7.35 -0.69 -13.20
CA TYR A 212 6.21 -0.93 -12.33
C TYR A 212 5.45 -2.18 -12.77
N HIS A 213 5.32 -3.12 -11.84
CA HIS A 213 4.65 -4.39 -12.05
C HIS A 213 4.01 -4.90 -10.76
N GLN A 214 3.13 -5.88 -10.90
CA GLN A 214 2.50 -6.57 -9.78
C GLN A 214 2.27 -8.05 -10.10
N VAL A 215 2.07 -8.88 -9.07
CA VAL A 215 1.44 -10.19 -9.20
C VAL A 215 -0.03 -10.02 -8.87
N ALA A 216 -0.89 -10.09 -9.89
CA ALA A 216 -2.33 -10.09 -9.73
C ALA A 216 -2.77 -11.17 -8.75
N GLU A 217 -3.87 -10.92 -8.05
CA GLU A 217 -4.40 -11.88 -7.09
C GLU A 217 -4.64 -13.25 -7.71
N VAL A 218 -4.29 -14.32 -7.00
CA VAL A 218 -4.65 -15.69 -7.37
C VAL A 218 -6.10 -15.96 -6.98
N LEU A 219 -6.96 -16.18 -7.98
CA LEU A 219 -8.41 -16.33 -7.82
C LEU A 219 -8.84 -17.79 -7.72
N ASN A 220 -8.04 -18.71 -8.24
CA ASN A 220 -8.36 -20.13 -8.19
C ASN A 220 -7.08 -21.00 -8.18
N ALA A 221 -6.81 -21.62 -7.03
CA ALA A 221 -5.68 -22.53 -6.85
C ALA A 221 -6.11 -24.00 -6.70
N LYS A 222 -7.31 -24.38 -7.20
CA LYS A 222 -7.85 -25.75 -7.04
C LYS A 222 -6.92 -26.85 -7.56
N GLN A 223 -6.06 -26.54 -8.51
CA GLN A 223 -5.14 -27.48 -9.17
C GLN A 223 -3.71 -27.40 -8.62
N GLY A 224 -3.46 -26.51 -7.66
CA GLY A 224 -2.13 -26.25 -7.10
C GLY A 224 -1.90 -24.75 -6.92
N ALA A 225 -0.84 -24.41 -6.19
CA ALA A 225 -0.42 -23.03 -5.99
C ALA A 225 0.34 -22.48 -7.21
N ARG A 226 0.34 -21.16 -7.35
CA ARG A 226 1.24 -20.48 -8.30
C ARG A 226 2.65 -20.48 -7.72
N LEU A 227 3.45 -21.45 -8.14
CA LEU A 227 4.85 -21.59 -7.72
C LEU A 227 5.79 -20.93 -8.73
N SER A 228 6.76 -20.17 -8.24
CA SER A 228 7.84 -19.60 -9.05
C SER A 228 9.19 -19.69 -8.34
N ILE A 229 10.26 -19.65 -9.13
CA ILE A 229 11.59 -19.24 -8.69
C ILE A 229 11.84 -17.87 -9.29
N ASN A 230 12.13 -16.89 -8.45
CA ASN A 230 12.32 -15.51 -8.87
C ASN A 230 13.48 -14.86 -8.13
N GLY A 231 14.02 -13.80 -8.71
CA GLY A 231 15.20 -13.15 -8.19
C GLY A 231 15.74 -12.08 -9.11
N TRP A 232 16.96 -11.62 -8.80
CA TRP A 232 17.61 -10.55 -9.53
C TRP A 232 19.05 -10.92 -9.91
N LEU A 233 19.43 -10.55 -11.13
CA LEU A 233 20.83 -10.44 -11.52
C LEU A 233 21.31 -9.03 -11.19
N HIS A 234 22.37 -8.94 -10.39
CA HIS A 234 22.90 -7.68 -9.89
C HIS A 234 23.96 -7.11 -10.83
N GLY A 235 24.22 -5.80 -10.75
CA GLY A 235 25.25 -5.14 -11.52
C GLY A 235 25.37 -3.64 -11.18
N PRO A 236 26.21 -2.89 -11.92
CA PRO A 236 26.35 -1.45 -11.71
C PRO A 236 25.02 -0.74 -11.99
N VAL A 237 24.56 0.11 -11.06
CA VAL A 237 23.33 0.90 -11.20
C VAL A 237 23.58 2.20 -11.97
N ASN A 238 22.57 2.68 -12.69
CA ASN A 238 22.61 3.99 -13.36
C ASN A 238 22.33 5.11 -12.34
N ALA A 239 22.82 6.33 -12.61
CA ALA A 239 22.57 7.48 -11.74
C ALA A 239 21.09 7.90 -11.78
N LYS A 240 20.59 8.33 -10.61
CA LYS A 240 19.18 8.58 -10.27
C LYS A 240 18.38 9.46 -11.25
N SER A 241 17.08 9.18 -11.33
CA SER A 241 16.03 10.21 -11.45
C SER A 241 15.52 10.56 -10.04
N ILE A 242 15.23 11.83 -9.77
CA ILE A 242 14.71 12.28 -8.47
C ILE A 242 13.20 11.98 -8.45
N SER A 243 12.73 11.24 -7.44
CA SER A 243 11.29 11.03 -7.21
C SER A 243 10.59 12.36 -6.96
N MET A 244 9.47 12.61 -7.64
CA MET A 244 8.65 13.80 -7.40
C MET A 244 7.70 13.55 -6.23
N PHE A 245 7.70 14.49 -5.28
CA PHE A 245 6.84 14.47 -4.11
C PHE A 245 5.39 14.75 -4.50
N GLU A 246 4.45 14.04 -3.86
CA GLU A 246 3.03 14.32 -4.02
C GLU A 246 2.63 15.46 -3.07
N PRO A 247 1.93 16.50 -3.54
CA PRO A 247 1.51 17.59 -2.69
C PRO A 247 0.52 17.12 -1.63
N PHE A 248 0.62 17.69 -0.41
CA PHE A 248 -0.31 17.39 0.68
C PHE A 248 -1.77 17.72 0.31
N PRO A 249 -2.75 16.97 0.82
CA PRO A 249 -4.15 17.31 0.65
C PRO A 249 -4.45 18.71 1.19
N THR A 250 -5.23 19.49 0.43
CA THR A 250 -5.63 20.83 0.88
C THR A 250 -6.59 20.72 2.06
N THR A 251 -6.15 21.18 3.24
CA THR A 251 -6.98 21.24 4.45
C THR A 251 -8.01 22.39 4.39
N LYS A 252 -9.16 22.21 5.04
CA LYS A 252 -10.19 23.24 5.24
C LYS A 252 -10.22 23.68 6.70
N ALA A 253 -10.48 24.95 6.96
CA ALA A 253 -10.78 25.43 8.31
C ALA A 253 -12.18 24.98 8.74
N ALA A 254 -12.41 24.89 10.06
CA ALA A 254 -13.75 24.69 10.61
C ALA A 254 -14.72 25.81 10.18
N THR A 255 -15.99 25.46 9.94
CA THR A 255 -17.03 26.46 9.67
C THR A 255 -17.55 27.08 10.97
N LYS A 256 -17.70 28.40 10.99
CA LYS A 256 -18.22 29.15 12.16
C LYS A 256 -19.56 28.59 12.65
N PHE A 257 -19.70 28.45 13.97
CA PHE A 257 -20.89 27.98 14.65
C PHE A 257 -22.17 28.71 14.23
N GLN A 258 -23.19 27.93 13.88
CA GLN A 258 -24.55 28.41 13.68
C GLN A 258 -25.52 27.58 14.53
N THR A 259 -26.63 28.19 14.98
CA THR A 259 -27.65 27.48 15.78
C THR A 259 -28.23 26.26 15.08
N THR A 260 -28.31 26.29 13.75
CA THR A 260 -28.71 25.16 12.91
C THR A 260 -27.75 23.98 12.98
N ASP A 261 -26.49 24.19 13.35
CA ASP A 261 -25.50 23.12 13.48
C ASP A 261 -25.76 22.29 14.75
N LEU A 262 -26.19 22.92 15.85
CA LEU A 262 -26.58 22.20 17.07
C LEU A 262 -27.86 21.37 16.86
N ASP A 263 -28.84 21.91 16.14
CA ASP A 263 -30.03 21.16 15.73
C ASP A 263 -29.65 19.97 14.85
N ARG A 264 -28.68 20.15 13.92
CA ARG A 264 -28.15 19.06 13.09
C ARG A 264 -27.55 17.96 13.96
N VAL A 265 -26.64 18.28 14.89
CA VAL A 265 -26.05 17.32 15.83
C VAL A 265 -27.13 16.52 16.58
N ASN A 266 -28.12 17.20 17.16
CA ASN A 266 -29.19 16.57 17.94
C ASN A 266 -30.09 15.65 17.10
N GLN A 267 -30.23 15.91 15.80
CA GLN A 267 -31.02 15.10 14.88
C GLN A 267 -30.23 13.91 14.30
N THR A 268 -28.90 13.99 14.26
CA THR A 268 -28.06 12.98 13.59
C THR A 268 -27.29 12.09 14.55
N VAL A 269 -26.73 12.63 15.64
CA VAL A 269 -25.87 11.89 16.59
C VAL A 269 -26.72 11.18 17.63
N THR A 270 -26.33 9.97 18.01
CA THR A 270 -27.00 9.21 19.08
C THR A 270 -26.90 9.97 20.40
N PRO A 271 -28.03 10.28 21.09
CA PRO A 271 -28.04 11.17 22.26
C PRO A 271 -27.12 10.76 23.42
N THR A 272 -26.76 9.48 23.53
CA THR A 272 -25.81 9.00 24.54
C THR A 272 -24.46 9.69 24.42
N TYR A 273 -23.96 9.91 23.20
CA TYR A 273 -22.66 10.54 22.94
C TYR A 273 -22.67 12.07 23.13
N LEU A 274 -23.83 12.65 23.43
CA LEU A 274 -23.99 14.08 23.74
C LEU A 274 -24.06 14.35 25.26
N LYS A 275 -24.04 13.30 26.09
CA LYS A 275 -24.06 13.43 27.54
C LYS A 275 -22.65 13.68 28.06
N VAL A 276 -22.51 14.68 28.93
CA VAL A 276 -21.23 15.07 29.53
C VAL A 276 -20.58 13.89 30.26
N GLU A 277 -21.34 13.10 31.01
CA GLU A 277 -20.77 11.97 31.75
C GLU A 277 -20.23 10.89 30.81
N THR A 278 -20.93 10.62 29.70
CA THR A 278 -20.49 9.66 28.70
C THR A 278 -19.26 10.16 27.93
N GLN A 279 -19.21 11.44 27.58
CA GLN A 279 -18.05 12.03 26.93
C GLN A 279 -16.81 11.94 27.81
N TYR A 280 -16.94 12.23 29.11
CA TYR A 280 -15.86 12.10 30.09
C TYR A 280 -15.34 10.66 30.18
N ASP A 281 -16.22 9.66 30.29
CA ASP A 281 -15.82 8.25 30.34
C ASP A 281 -15.06 7.83 29.06
N ILE A 282 -15.49 8.32 27.89
CA ILE A 282 -14.81 8.07 26.61
C ILE A 282 -13.46 8.77 26.57
N GLN A 283 -13.38 10.02 27.02
CA GLN A 283 -12.14 10.78 27.07
C GLN A 283 -11.08 10.08 27.92
N VAL A 284 -11.45 9.58 29.09
CA VAL A 284 -10.52 8.82 29.95
C VAL A 284 -9.99 7.58 29.22
N ALA A 285 -10.87 6.82 28.57
CA ALA A 285 -10.46 5.64 27.81
C ALA A 285 -9.58 6.01 26.60
N PHE A 286 -9.88 7.12 25.93
CA PHE A 286 -9.11 7.62 24.80
C PHE A 286 -7.71 8.08 25.23
N GLN A 287 -7.59 8.81 26.35
CA GLN A 287 -6.29 9.25 26.88
C GLN A 287 -5.38 8.08 27.27
N GLU A 288 -5.96 6.94 27.68
CA GLU A 288 -5.18 5.72 27.99
C GLU A 288 -4.71 4.99 26.73
N ASN A 289 -5.54 4.91 25.68
CA ASN A 289 -5.29 4.03 24.53
C ASN A 289 -4.91 4.78 23.23
N SER A 290 -5.08 6.10 23.19
CA SER A 290 -5.01 6.95 21.98
C SER A 290 -5.95 6.50 20.85
N GLU A 291 -6.94 5.67 21.16
CA GLU A 291 -7.97 5.19 20.24
C GLU A 291 -9.28 4.93 20.98
N THR A 292 -10.40 5.05 20.27
CA THR A 292 -11.69 4.52 20.73
C THR A 292 -12.64 4.23 19.57
N LYS A 293 -13.60 3.35 19.83
CA LYS A 293 -14.68 2.97 18.90
C LYS A 293 -16.05 3.18 19.54
N LEU A 294 -16.88 3.99 18.89
CA LEU A 294 -18.22 4.37 19.33
C LEU A 294 -19.28 3.73 18.42
N SER A 295 -19.88 2.63 18.85
CA SER A 295 -20.90 1.90 18.08
C SER A 295 -22.25 2.60 18.05
N GLU A 296 -22.96 2.44 16.93
CA GLU A 296 -24.24 3.12 16.69
C GLU A 296 -24.16 4.64 16.87
N PHE A 297 -23.10 5.26 16.35
CA PHE A 297 -22.81 6.69 16.52
C PHE A 297 -23.92 7.58 15.96
N PHE A 298 -24.45 7.26 14.78
CA PHE A 298 -25.60 7.95 14.23
C PHE A 298 -26.91 7.31 14.64
N GLN A 299 -27.92 8.18 14.81
CA GLN A 299 -29.30 7.76 14.92
C GLN A 299 -29.69 6.93 13.69
N LYS A 300 -30.47 5.87 13.94
CA LYS A 300 -30.81 4.86 12.94
C LYS A 300 -31.37 5.43 11.63
N ASP A 301 -32.28 6.39 11.72
CA ASP A 301 -32.93 6.96 10.54
C ASP A 301 -31.94 7.76 9.67
N TYR A 302 -31.00 8.47 10.30
CA TYR A 302 -29.97 9.21 9.59
C TYR A 302 -28.94 8.27 8.94
N PHE A 303 -28.48 7.25 9.67
CA PHE A 303 -27.61 6.21 9.12
C PHE A 303 -28.23 5.52 7.90
N GLN A 304 -29.51 5.14 7.99
CA GLN A 304 -30.23 4.52 6.86
C GLN A 304 -30.38 5.46 5.66
N ALA A 305 -30.57 6.76 5.88
CA ALA A 305 -30.60 7.74 4.81
C ALA A 305 -29.25 7.84 4.09
N ILE A 306 -28.14 7.85 4.82
CA ILE A 306 -26.78 7.83 4.26
C ILE A 306 -26.55 6.57 3.42
N VAL A 307 -26.83 5.38 3.97
CA VAL A 307 -26.65 4.10 3.27
C VAL A 307 -27.46 4.07 1.96
N LYS A 308 -28.71 4.55 2.00
CA LYS A 308 -29.56 4.63 0.82
C LYS A 308 -28.98 5.54 -0.26
N GLU A 309 -28.44 6.70 0.12
CA GLU A 309 -27.81 7.64 -0.81
C GLU A 309 -26.49 7.09 -1.40
N LEU A 310 -25.68 6.40 -0.59
CA LEU A 310 -24.43 5.75 -1.02
C LEU A 310 -24.66 4.63 -2.04
N GLN A 311 -25.75 3.88 -1.88
CA GLN A 311 -26.17 2.83 -2.82
C GLN A 311 -26.86 3.38 -4.09
N GLY A 312 -27.09 4.69 -4.16
CA GLY A 312 -27.67 5.35 -5.34
C GLY A 312 -26.64 5.67 -6.42
N ASP A 313 -27.14 6.10 -7.58
CA ASP A 313 -26.31 6.38 -8.77
C ASP A 313 -25.95 7.87 -8.93
N THR A 314 -26.26 8.71 -7.94
CA THR A 314 -26.07 10.17 -8.04
C THR A 314 -24.64 10.61 -7.81
N ILE A 315 -23.86 9.83 -7.06
CA ILE A 315 -22.49 10.17 -6.67
C ILE A 315 -21.56 9.90 -7.85
N LYS A 316 -20.82 10.94 -8.25
CA LYS A 316 -19.73 10.80 -9.22
C LYS A 316 -18.48 10.33 -8.49
N TRP A 317 -18.11 9.08 -8.73
CA TRP A 317 -16.91 8.46 -8.17
C TRP A 317 -15.69 8.68 -9.07
N ILE A 318 -14.56 9.06 -8.46
CA ILE A 318 -13.28 9.32 -9.13
C ILE A 318 -12.25 8.34 -8.59
N ARG A 319 -11.58 7.59 -9.48
CA ARG A 319 -10.49 6.69 -9.10
C ARG A 319 -9.30 7.50 -8.58
N ARG A 320 -8.80 7.17 -7.40
CA ARG A 320 -7.53 7.63 -6.83
C ARG A 320 -6.44 6.61 -7.07
N GLY A 321 -5.35 7.09 -7.66
CA GLY A 321 -4.06 6.41 -7.78
C GLY A 321 -2.95 7.26 -7.16
N PRO A 322 -1.69 7.11 -7.62
CA PRO A 322 -1.19 6.07 -8.53
C PRO A 322 -1.13 4.68 -7.88
N TYR A 323 -1.01 3.62 -8.69
CA TYR A 323 -1.13 2.22 -8.22
C TYR A 323 -0.02 1.80 -7.23
N ASN A 324 1.16 2.41 -7.27
CA ASN A 324 2.23 2.20 -6.27
C ASN A 324 1.96 2.90 -4.93
N LYS A 325 0.79 3.53 -4.75
CA LYS A 325 0.38 4.18 -3.49
C LYS A 325 -1.01 3.77 -3.06
N ARG A 326 -1.96 3.73 -4.00
CA ARG A 326 -3.37 3.49 -3.71
C ARG A 326 -4.17 3.12 -4.94
N ASN A 327 -5.30 2.47 -4.71
CA ASN A 327 -6.28 2.15 -5.72
C ASN A 327 -7.65 2.09 -5.06
N TYR A 328 -8.38 3.21 -5.03
CA TYR A 328 -9.76 3.25 -4.53
C TYR A 328 -10.54 4.40 -5.16
N ASP A 329 -11.86 4.46 -4.97
CA ASP A 329 -12.65 5.59 -5.48
C ASP A 329 -12.96 6.59 -4.36
N VAL A 330 -12.94 7.88 -4.70
CA VAL A 330 -13.43 8.97 -3.86
C VAL A 330 -14.63 9.65 -4.51
N ALA A 331 -15.55 10.16 -3.70
CA ALA A 331 -16.68 10.92 -4.19
C ALA A 331 -16.28 12.34 -4.59
N ASP A 332 -16.79 12.82 -5.73
CA ASP A 332 -16.80 14.23 -6.07
C ASP A 332 -17.80 14.96 -5.15
N VAL A 333 -17.30 15.79 -4.23
CA VAL A 333 -18.10 16.48 -3.20
C VAL A 333 -19.26 17.28 -3.82
N SER A 334 -19.08 17.82 -5.03
CA SER A 334 -20.13 18.60 -5.71
C SER A 334 -21.32 17.74 -6.19
N SER A 335 -21.16 16.42 -6.23
CA SER A 335 -22.19 15.47 -6.65
C SER A 335 -22.94 14.81 -5.48
N LEU A 336 -22.57 15.12 -4.23
CA LEU A 336 -23.15 14.47 -3.07
C LEU A 336 -24.65 14.80 -2.95
N PRO A 337 -25.52 13.81 -2.70
CA PRO A 337 -26.90 14.04 -2.30
C PRO A 337 -27.02 14.58 -0.87
N SER A 338 -28.26 14.89 -0.44
CA SER A 338 -28.54 15.71 0.74
C SER A 338 -28.03 15.15 2.08
N ALA A 339 -28.25 13.87 2.38
CA ALA A 339 -27.79 13.30 3.64
C ALA A 339 -26.26 13.23 3.70
N LEU A 340 -25.60 12.97 2.58
CA LEU A 340 -24.14 13.01 2.48
C LEU A 340 -23.55 14.42 2.53
N GLN A 341 -24.23 15.43 1.98
CA GLN A 341 -23.87 16.84 2.20
C GLN A 341 -23.97 17.19 3.68
N ASN A 342 -25.07 16.80 4.34
CA ASN A 342 -25.24 16.99 5.77
C ASN A 342 -24.16 16.28 6.60
N LEU A 343 -23.68 15.11 6.17
CA LEU A 343 -22.58 14.38 6.82
C LEU A 343 -21.27 15.19 6.78
N VAL A 344 -20.94 15.73 5.61
CA VAL A 344 -19.77 16.59 5.42
C VAL A 344 -19.88 17.87 6.25
N GLU A 345 -21.04 18.51 6.23
CA GLU A 345 -21.30 19.73 7.01
C GLU A 345 -21.25 19.45 8.52
N LEU A 346 -21.79 18.32 8.98
CA LEU A 346 -21.75 17.90 10.38
C LEU A 346 -20.29 17.78 10.86
N PHE A 347 -19.47 17.00 10.18
CA PHE A 347 -18.07 16.80 10.56
C PHE A 347 -17.19 18.05 10.40
N GLY A 348 -17.57 18.97 9.51
CA GLY A 348 -16.89 20.26 9.35
C GLY A 348 -17.35 21.37 10.30
N SER A 349 -18.40 21.13 11.09
CA SER A 349 -19.03 22.15 11.93
C SER A 349 -18.35 22.30 13.30
N GLU A 350 -18.31 23.53 13.82
CA GLU A 350 -17.76 23.84 15.15
C GLU A 350 -18.33 22.97 16.28
N PRO A 351 -19.65 22.68 16.37
CA PRO A 351 -20.16 21.74 17.38
C PRO A 351 -19.54 20.35 17.33
N MET A 352 -19.24 19.83 16.13
CA MET A 352 -18.60 18.52 16.01
C MET A 352 -17.13 18.58 16.41
N PHE A 353 -16.43 19.68 16.10
CA PHE A 353 -15.07 19.90 16.63
C PHE A 353 -15.07 19.92 18.16
N THR A 354 -16.04 20.60 18.78
CA THR A 354 -16.22 20.58 20.24
C THR A 354 -16.49 19.17 20.77
N ILE A 355 -17.40 18.41 20.15
CA ILE A 355 -17.69 17.03 20.57
C ILE A 355 -16.44 16.16 20.46
N LEU A 356 -15.72 16.21 19.33
CA LEU A 356 -14.48 15.46 19.15
C LEU A 356 -13.45 15.85 20.21
N GLY A 357 -13.29 17.14 20.47
CA GLY A 357 -12.46 17.67 21.56
C GLY A 357 -12.83 17.11 22.93
N SER A 358 -14.11 17.11 23.29
CA SER A 358 -14.60 16.54 24.54
C SER A 358 -14.47 15.02 24.62
N LEU A 359 -14.48 14.31 23.50
CA LEU A 359 -14.31 12.85 23.47
C LEU A 359 -12.84 12.42 23.54
N THR A 360 -11.90 13.29 23.16
CA THR A 360 -10.47 12.94 23.07
C THR A 360 -9.59 13.68 24.06
N GLY A 361 -10.06 14.80 24.61
CA GLY A 361 -9.28 15.70 25.45
C GLY A 361 -8.27 16.54 24.66
N LEU A 362 -8.43 16.66 23.33
CA LEU A 362 -7.50 17.39 22.46
C LEU A 362 -7.81 18.89 22.31
N THR A 363 -8.73 19.46 23.10
CA THR A 363 -8.99 20.91 23.12
C THR A 363 -8.19 21.58 24.23
N SER A 364 -7.72 22.82 24.04
CA SER A 364 -7.07 23.58 25.12
C SER A 364 -7.99 23.63 26.33
N GLU A 365 -7.51 23.10 27.47
CA GLU A 365 -8.01 23.52 28.76
C GLU A 365 -7.80 25.03 28.81
N ASN A 366 -8.87 25.82 28.91
CA ASN A 366 -8.71 27.11 29.54
C ASN A 366 -8.34 26.76 30.97
N ASP A 367 -7.07 26.99 31.35
CA ASP A 367 -6.59 26.88 32.72
C ASP A 367 -7.50 27.70 33.66
N GLU A 368 -8.58 27.10 34.15
CA GLU A 368 -9.25 27.53 35.37
C GLU A 368 -8.40 27.08 36.55
N ASP A 369 -7.24 27.71 36.73
CA ASP A 369 -6.46 27.66 37.97
C ASP A 369 -5.79 29.03 38.21
N GLU A 370 -6.58 30.11 38.26
CA GLU A 370 -6.20 31.28 39.06
C GLU A 370 -6.30 30.90 40.55
N GLU A 371 -5.29 30.18 41.06
CA GLU A 371 -5.05 30.12 42.50
C GLU A 371 -4.72 31.54 42.98
N GLU A 372 -5.71 32.20 43.60
CA GLU A 372 -5.53 33.44 44.37
C GLU A 372 -4.57 33.20 45.56
N GLU A 373 -3.26 33.25 45.34
CA GLU A 373 -2.32 33.49 46.45
C GLU A 373 -2.33 34.97 46.81
N THR A 374 -3.18 35.31 47.78
CA THR A 374 -3.11 36.58 48.50
C THR A 374 -1.84 36.66 49.36
N SER A 375 -0.87 37.51 49.02
CA SER A 375 -0.03 38.17 50.03
C SER A 375 0.54 39.53 49.57
N TYR A 376 0.23 40.56 50.37
CA TYR A 376 0.80 41.91 50.41
C TYR A 376 2.27 41.82 50.89
N GLU A 377 3.31 42.62 50.54
CA GLU A 377 3.50 44.04 50.20
C GLU A 377 5.05 44.27 49.89
N PRO A 378 5.65 45.48 49.72
CA PRO A 378 5.74 46.34 48.54
C PRO A 378 7.19 46.70 48.02
N SER A 379 7.23 47.47 46.91
CA SER A 379 8.35 48.30 46.36
C SER A 379 9.33 47.59 45.39
N SER A 380 9.80 48.13 44.24
CA SER A 380 9.91 49.51 43.74
C SER A 380 10.24 49.58 42.22
N LYS A 381 9.63 50.57 41.53
CA LYS A 381 10.05 51.36 40.34
C LYS A 381 10.63 50.73 39.04
N LYS A 382 9.99 51.18 37.92
CA LYS A 382 10.41 51.30 36.49
C LYS A 382 9.98 50.13 35.59
N GLN A 383 9.50 50.30 34.37
CA GLN A 383 9.30 51.45 33.48
C GLN A 383 8.21 51.03 32.46
N LYS A 384 7.37 51.98 32.04
CA LYS A 384 6.41 51.81 30.95
C LYS A 384 7.12 51.34 29.68
N SER A 385 6.72 50.17 29.16
CA SER A 385 6.78 49.87 27.74
C SER A 385 5.41 49.35 27.32
N THR A 386 4.84 50.01 26.32
CA THR A 386 3.63 49.61 25.62
C THR A 386 3.86 48.26 24.96
N PRO A 387 3.02 47.23 25.16
CA PRO A 387 3.05 46.07 24.30
C PRO A 387 2.47 46.50 22.95
N ALA A 388 3.31 46.43 21.93
CA ALA A 388 2.86 46.40 20.56
C ALA A 388 1.93 45.19 20.40
N GLU A 389 0.80 45.37 19.72
CA GLU A 389 -0.03 44.30 19.20
C GLU A 389 0.82 43.44 18.25
N SER A 390 1.49 42.44 18.78
CA SER A 390 1.91 41.29 17.98
C SER A 390 0.64 40.46 17.79
N ALA A 391 0.00 40.63 16.63
CA ALA A 391 -0.98 39.69 16.14
C ALA A 391 -0.29 38.32 16.03
N SER A 392 -0.40 37.49 17.07
CA SER A 392 -0.10 36.08 16.93
C SER A 392 -1.15 35.53 15.98
N SER A 393 -0.69 34.96 14.87
CA SER A 393 -1.54 34.22 13.95
C SER A 393 -2.01 32.96 14.66
N THR A 394 -3.09 33.06 15.45
CA THR A 394 -3.74 31.90 16.05
C THR A 394 -4.37 31.10 14.90
N SER A 395 -3.72 30.01 14.47
CA SER A 395 -4.27 29.13 13.44
C SER A 395 -5.55 28.49 13.95
N SER A 396 -6.63 28.59 13.17
CA SER A 396 -7.89 27.90 13.46
C SER A 396 -7.73 26.39 13.27
N PRO A 397 -8.48 25.54 13.99
CA PRO A 397 -8.49 24.10 13.77
C PRO A 397 -8.83 23.77 12.31
N ARG A 398 -8.18 22.75 11.78
CA ARG A 398 -8.29 22.36 10.36
C ARG A 398 -8.66 20.90 10.24
N TRP A 399 -9.24 20.56 9.10
CA TRP A 399 -9.55 19.19 8.78
C TRP A 399 -9.49 18.92 7.27
N TYR A 400 -9.32 17.66 6.93
CA TYR A 400 -9.48 17.14 5.58
C TYR A 400 -10.35 15.89 5.64
N PHE A 401 -11.09 15.61 4.58
CA PHE A 401 -11.88 14.38 4.50
C PHE A 401 -11.93 13.80 3.09
N GLU A 402 -12.21 12.50 3.04
CA GLU A 402 -12.62 11.79 1.85
C GLU A 402 -13.83 10.91 2.17
N LEU A 403 -14.81 10.91 1.26
CA LEU A 403 -15.81 9.87 1.19
C LEU A 403 -15.34 8.83 0.17
N ARG A 404 -14.95 7.65 0.65
CA ARG A 404 -14.33 6.58 -0.12
C ARG A 404 -15.32 5.46 -0.39
N ARG A 405 -15.17 4.82 -1.55
CA ARG A 405 -15.85 3.57 -1.90
C ARG A 405 -14.80 2.48 -2.06
N TRP A 406 -15.03 1.37 -1.37
CA TRP A 406 -14.15 0.22 -1.29
C TRP A 406 -14.81 -1.00 -1.93
N LYS A 407 -14.05 -1.72 -2.76
CA LYS A 407 -14.49 -2.96 -3.41
C LYS A 407 -13.29 -3.86 -3.68
N HIS A 408 -13.54 -5.07 -4.14
CA HIS A 408 -12.51 -6.00 -4.58
C HIS A 408 -11.42 -5.32 -5.44
N THR A 409 -10.17 -5.69 -5.17
CA THR A 409 -8.92 -5.13 -5.70
C THR A 409 -8.50 -3.75 -5.19
N TYR A 410 -9.23 -3.13 -4.26
CA TYR A 410 -8.87 -1.81 -3.74
C TYR A 410 -7.92 -1.92 -2.54
N TYR A 411 -7.06 -0.92 -2.39
CA TYR A 411 -6.03 -0.84 -1.34
C TYR A 411 -5.48 0.58 -1.19
N SER A 412 -4.75 0.81 -0.11
CA SER A 412 -3.70 1.83 -0.02
C SER A 412 -2.44 1.20 0.57
N LEU A 413 -1.29 1.78 0.29
CA LEU A 413 0.00 1.37 0.84
C LEU A 413 0.44 2.36 1.89
N SER A 414 1.28 1.91 2.82
CA SER A 414 2.05 2.80 3.65
C SER A 414 3.09 3.47 2.75
N PHE A 415 3.03 4.79 2.63
CA PHE A 415 4.04 5.55 1.91
C PHE A 415 4.51 6.66 2.82
N ASP A 416 5.81 6.94 2.74
CA ASP A 416 6.40 8.07 3.42
C ASP A 416 5.83 9.36 2.83
N THR A 417 4.90 9.98 3.55
CA THR A 417 4.66 11.41 3.41
C THR A 417 5.86 12.12 4.01
N GLU A 418 6.99 12.14 3.32
CA GLU A 418 8.07 13.06 3.67
C GLU A 418 7.51 14.49 3.55
N ASN A 419 7.18 15.06 4.71
CA ASN A 419 6.81 16.45 4.91
C ASN A 419 7.98 17.33 4.45
N ASN A 420 7.95 17.84 3.22
CA ASN A 420 8.79 18.98 2.81
C ASN A 420 8.25 20.27 3.44
N ASN A 421 8.23 20.33 4.76
CA ASN A 421 8.64 21.57 5.40
C ASN A 421 10.15 21.45 5.59
N ASP A 422 10.89 21.56 4.48
CA ASP A 422 12.31 21.96 4.48
C ASP A 422 12.44 23.48 4.80
N ASP A 423 11.49 24.03 5.56
CA ASP A 423 11.75 25.21 6.36
C ASP A 423 12.38 24.65 7.64
N ASP A 424 13.71 24.82 7.73
CA ASP A 424 14.63 24.42 8.81
C ASP A 424 14.26 25.01 10.19
N ASP A 425 13.02 24.87 10.65
CA ASP A 425 12.63 25.12 12.03
C ASP A 425 12.49 23.76 12.72
N GLU A 426 13.63 23.19 13.13
CA GLU A 426 13.77 21.98 13.96
C GLU A 426 13.04 22.07 15.33
N ASP A 427 12.30 23.16 15.60
CA ASP A 427 11.65 23.49 16.86
C ASP A 427 10.10 23.64 16.77
N GLU A 428 9.46 23.44 15.61
CA GLU A 428 7.98 23.31 15.58
C GLU A 428 7.57 21.90 16.02
N GLU A 429 7.09 21.77 17.26
CA GLU A 429 6.32 20.60 17.72
C GLU A 429 5.29 20.26 16.63
N LYS A 430 5.46 19.11 15.99
CA LYS A 430 4.51 18.64 14.99
C LYS A 430 3.22 18.28 15.73
N ASP A 431 2.18 19.07 15.53
CA ASP A 431 0.86 18.80 16.10
C ASP A 431 0.32 17.46 15.57
N GLY A 432 -0.02 16.55 16.49
CA GLY A 432 -0.54 15.23 16.15
C GLY A 432 -1.86 15.31 15.38
N THR A 433 -2.21 14.22 14.70
CA THR A 433 -3.41 14.13 13.86
C THR A 433 -4.45 13.21 14.49
N LEU A 434 -5.69 13.68 14.61
CA LEU A 434 -6.83 12.82 14.95
C LEU A 434 -7.49 12.28 13.67
N ASP A 435 -7.34 10.98 13.42
CA ASP A 435 -8.07 10.28 12.38
C ASP A 435 -9.48 9.92 12.88
N VAL A 436 -10.49 10.25 12.08
CA VAL A 436 -11.91 9.99 12.34
C VAL A 436 -12.48 9.18 11.19
N MET A 437 -13.00 7.99 11.48
CA MET A 437 -13.47 7.05 10.45
C MET A 437 -14.83 6.46 10.82
N ILE A 438 -15.76 6.45 9.86
CA ILE A 438 -17.04 5.75 9.98
C ILE A 438 -17.34 4.97 8.70
N PHE A 439 -17.80 3.73 8.88
CA PHE A 439 -18.07 2.80 7.79
C PHE A 439 -19.57 2.63 7.55
N PHE A 440 -19.90 2.34 6.29
CA PHE A 440 -21.28 2.14 5.84
C PHE A 440 -21.36 0.97 4.86
N ASN A 441 -22.44 0.20 4.98
CA ASN A 441 -22.76 -0.93 4.10
C ASN A 441 -21.67 -2.01 4.11
N TYR A 442 -21.03 -2.23 5.26
CA TYR A 442 -20.09 -3.33 5.42
C TYR A 442 -20.83 -4.62 5.77
N HIS A 443 -20.57 -5.66 4.98
CA HIS A 443 -21.07 -7.01 5.20
C HIS A 443 -19.89 -7.98 5.08
N SER A 444 -19.60 -8.72 6.14
CA SER A 444 -18.69 -9.85 6.07
C SER A 444 -19.50 -11.14 5.97
N ASP A 445 -19.31 -11.87 4.88
CA ASP A 445 -19.80 -13.25 4.74
C ASP A 445 -18.87 -14.25 5.47
N ASP A 446 -17.68 -13.80 5.88
CA ASP A 446 -16.67 -14.61 6.56
C ASP A 446 -16.82 -14.50 8.09
N ASN A 447 -16.69 -15.63 8.78
CA ASN A 447 -16.63 -15.68 10.25
C ASN A 447 -15.33 -15.09 10.83
N GLU A 448 -14.35 -14.75 9.99
CA GLU A 448 -13.09 -14.10 10.36
C GLU A 448 -12.98 -12.75 9.65
N GLU A 449 -13.24 -11.67 10.39
CA GLU A 449 -13.51 -10.32 9.86
C GLU A 449 -12.34 -9.69 9.07
N THR A 450 -11.12 -10.20 9.19
CA THR A 450 -9.91 -9.63 8.56
C THR A 450 -9.43 -10.39 7.33
N VAL A 451 -9.98 -11.57 7.03
CA VAL A 451 -9.46 -12.44 5.96
C VAL A 451 -9.74 -11.86 4.58
N GLY A 452 -10.81 -11.08 4.44
CA GLY A 452 -11.19 -10.41 3.19
C GLY A 452 -10.39 -9.14 2.86
N GLY A 453 -9.68 -8.57 3.83
CA GLY A 453 -9.05 -7.25 3.73
C GLY A 453 -10.06 -6.09 3.82
N GLY A 454 -9.61 -4.87 3.51
CA GLY A 454 -10.38 -3.63 3.61
C GLY A 454 -10.30 -2.93 4.96
N ASP A 455 -9.71 -3.59 5.95
CA ASP A 455 -9.39 -3.02 7.25
C ASP A 455 -8.27 -1.98 7.17
N VAL A 456 -8.31 -1.02 8.08
CA VAL A 456 -7.29 0.02 8.24
C VAL A 456 -6.27 -0.49 9.24
N VAL A 457 -4.99 -0.44 8.86
CA VAL A 457 -3.87 -0.91 9.67
C VAL A 457 -2.96 0.26 9.99
N TYR A 458 -2.60 0.39 11.26
CA TYR A 458 -1.61 1.34 11.76
C TYR A 458 -0.33 0.59 12.16
N THR A 459 0.82 1.09 11.74
CA THR A 459 2.14 0.48 11.97
C THR A 459 3.18 1.54 12.30
N ILE A 460 4.25 1.16 13.01
CA ILE A 460 5.40 2.04 13.21
C ILE A 460 6.32 1.95 11.98
N LYS A 461 6.80 3.10 11.51
CA LYS A 461 7.76 3.19 10.41
C LYS A 461 9.02 2.36 10.73
N ASN A 462 9.42 1.51 9.78
CA ASN A 462 10.56 0.58 9.89
C ASN A 462 10.41 -0.55 10.93
N GLU A 463 9.20 -0.78 11.45
CA GLU A 463 8.92 -1.91 12.33
C GLU A 463 7.90 -2.85 11.69
N ASP A 464 8.08 -4.16 11.93
CA ASP A 464 7.14 -5.19 11.46
C ASP A 464 5.89 -5.30 12.38
N GLU A 465 5.75 -4.40 13.36
CA GLU A 465 4.69 -4.44 14.37
C GLU A 465 3.44 -3.66 13.92
N THR A 466 2.28 -4.33 14.00
CA THR A 466 0.98 -3.69 13.85
C THR A 466 0.54 -3.12 15.19
N LEU A 467 0.37 -1.80 15.26
CA LEU A 467 -0.14 -1.11 16.44
C LEU A 467 -1.64 -1.34 16.62
N LEU A 468 -2.40 -1.07 15.56
CA LEU A 468 -3.85 -1.09 15.60
C LEU A 468 -4.42 -1.58 14.27
N ARG A 469 -5.53 -2.31 14.35
CA ARG A 469 -6.32 -2.73 13.19
C ARG A 469 -7.78 -2.33 13.41
N VAL A 470 -8.29 -1.48 12.52
CA VAL A 470 -9.69 -1.04 12.50
C VAL A 470 -10.42 -1.84 11.42
N VAL A 471 -11.21 -2.80 11.86
CA VAL A 471 -12.11 -3.58 11.00
C VAL A 471 -13.34 -2.71 10.68
N PRO A 472 -13.76 -2.63 9.40
CA PRO A 472 -14.97 -1.89 9.04
C PRO A 472 -16.17 -2.42 9.82
N ASP A 473 -16.91 -1.51 10.44
CA ASP A 473 -18.11 -1.84 11.21
C ASP A 473 -19.14 -0.74 11.04
N ASP A 474 -20.35 -1.15 10.68
CA ASP A 474 -21.41 -0.24 10.28
C ASP A 474 -21.83 0.65 11.44
N ASN A 475 -21.91 1.95 11.16
CA ASN A 475 -22.33 2.96 12.13
C ASN A 475 -21.44 3.05 13.38
N SER A 476 -20.18 2.61 13.29
CA SER A 476 -19.19 2.75 14.34
C SER A 476 -18.22 3.88 14.01
N LEU A 477 -18.16 4.91 14.86
CA LEU A 477 -17.18 6.00 14.74
C LEU A 477 -15.89 5.57 15.42
N ASN A 478 -14.79 5.57 14.67
CA ASN A 478 -13.45 5.24 15.17
C ASN A 478 -12.65 6.53 15.25
N LEU A 479 -12.05 6.78 16.41
CA LEU A 479 -11.16 7.91 16.68
C LEU A 479 -9.78 7.34 16.99
N ILE A 480 -8.75 7.78 16.29
CA ILE A 480 -7.37 7.32 16.48
C ILE A 480 -6.45 8.53 16.44
N TYR A 481 -5.67 8.76 17.50
CA TYR A 481 -4.67 9.81 17.54
C TYR A 481 -3.32 9.28 17.03
N ARG A 482 -2.70 10.01 16.11
CA ARG A 482 -1.33 9.79 15.63
C ARG A 482 -0.46 10.93 16.12
N GLU A 483 0.47 10.62 17.01
CA GLU A 483 1.35 11.59 17.66
C GLU A 483 2.32 12.24 16.66
N ASP A 484 2.86 11.46 15.72
CA ASP A 484 3.85 11.93 14.75
C ASP A 484 3.76 11.20 13.39
N ASP A 485 4.70 11.56 12.50
CA ASP A 485 4.85 10.97 11.17
C ASP A 485 5.43 9.53 11.20
N ASN A 486 5.80 8.98 12.37
CA ASN A 486 6.29 7.59 12.48
C ASN A 486 5.13 6.59 12.47
N VAL A 487 3.90 7.01 12.79
CA VAL A 487 2.72 6.14 12.70
C VAL A 487 2.15 6.18 11.29
N LEU A 488 2.42 5.13 10.53
CA LEU A 488 1.92 4.93 9.18
C LEU A 488 0.54 4.27 9.19
N LYS A 489 -0.26 4.57 8.17
CA LYS A 489 -1.62 4.04 7.99
C LYS A 489 -1.83 3.55 6.56
N PHE A 490 -2.48 2.41 6.42
CA PHE A 490 -2.91 1.90 5.12
C PHE A 490 -4.19 1.06 5.21
N ASN A 491 -4.87 0.87 4.08
CA ASN A 491 -6.02 -0.02 3.94
C ASN A 491 -5.57 -1.31 3.27
N LYS A 492 -5.75 -2.43 3.96
CA LYS A 492 -5.36 -3.74 3.46
C LYS A 492 -6.12 -4.07 2.16
N TYR A 493 -5.42 -4.65 1.19
CA TYR A 493 -6.01 -5.06 -0.08
C TYR A 493 -7.25 -5.96 0.08
N ILE A 494 -8.32 -5.57 -0.61
CA ILE A 494 -9.60 -6.27 -0.59
C ILE A 494 -9.57 -7.41 -1.62
N ASN A 495 -9.47 -8.64 -1.12
CA ASN A 495 -9.31 -9.83 -1.94
C ASN A 495 -10.64 -10.44 -2.39
N HIS A 496 -10.58 -11.53 -3.15
CA HIS A 496 -11.70 -12.14 -3.86
C HIS A 496 -12.77 -12.75 -2.94
N ARG A 497 -12.47 -12.94 -1.64
CA ARG A 497 -13.51 -13.28 -0.66
C ARG A 497 -14.57 -12.19 -0.53
N GLN A 498 -14.22 -10.95 -0.83
CA GLN A 498 -15.09 -9.78 -0.81
C GLN A 498 -15.50 -9.34 -2.24
N ALA A 499 -15.46 -10.25 -3.23
CA ALA A 499 -15.70 -9.95 -4.64
C ALA A 499 -17.04 -9.25 -4.92
N ASN A 500 -18.07 -9.58 -4.15
CA ASN A 500 -19.43 -9.04 -4.32
C ASN A 500 -19.76 -7.92 -3.32
N ASN A 501 -18.82 -7.56 -2.45
CA ASN A 501 -19.04 -6.59 -1.39
C ASN A 501 -18.53 -5.23 -1.83
N THR A 502 -19.32 -4.21 -1.54
CA THR A 502 -18.94 -2.81 -1.69
C THR A 502 -19.36 -2.10 -0.42
N PHE A 503 -18.40 -1.45 0.23
CA PHE A 503 -18.63 -0.66 1.43
C PHE A 503 -18.05 0.73 1.23
N TYR A 504 -18.40 1.61 2.15
CA TYR A 504 -18.03 3.01 2.10
C TYR A 504 -17.40 3.44 3.41
N GLU A 505 -16.52 4.42 3.33
CA GLU A 505 -15.81 4.98 4.46
C GLU A 505 -15.87 6.49 4.33
N PHE A 506 -16.36 7.17 5.38
CA PHE A 506 -16.05 8.57 5.58
C PHE A 506 -14.82 8.63 6.48
N CYS A 507 -13.70 9.11 5.93
CA CYS A 507 -12.44 9.26 6.65
C CYS A 507 -12.09 10.74 6.68
N ALA A 508 -11.80 11.26 7.87
CA ALA A 508 -11.34 12.61 8.09
C ALA A 508 -10.09 12.62 8.98
N CYS A 509 -9.28 13.66 8.81
CA CYS A 509 -8.11 13.95 9.65
C CYS A 509 -8.31 15.36 10.21
N TYR A 510 -8.24 15.50 11.53
CA TYR A 510 -8.32 16.76 12.25
C TYR A 510 -6.94 17.13 12.79
N LEU A 511 -6.61 18.41 12.63
CA LEU A 511 -5.35 19.02 13.02
C LEU A 511 -5.66 20.23 13.91
N ASP A 512 -4.73 20.55 14.80
CA ASP A 512 -4.80 21.79 15.60
C ASP A 512 -6.09 21.88 16.45
N LEU A 513 -6.61 20.74 16.97
CA LEU A 513 -7.86 20.71 17.75
C LEU A 513 -7.75 21.51 19.06
N ASP A 514 -6.56 21.59 19.60
CA ASP A 514 -6.19 22.36 20.78
C ASP A 514 -6.44 23.86 20.57
N LYS A 515 -6.33 24.33 19.33
CA LYS A 515 -6.51 25.73 18.93
C LYS A 515 -7.98 26.12 18.71
N LEU A 516 -8.94 25.22 18.99
CA LEU A 516 -10.37 25.52 18.97
C LEU A 516 -10.73 26.49 20.11
N LYS A 517 -11.07 27.73 19.76
CA LYS A 517 -11.64 28.70 20.71
C LYS A 517 -13.15 28.50 20.78
N ILE A 518 -13.64 28.06 21.93
CA ILE A 518 -15.07 28.01 22.23
C ILE A 518 -15.42 29.39 22.81
N ASP A 519 -16.11 30.23 22.03
CA ASP A 519 -16.60 31.55 22.46
C ASP A 519 -17.85 31.47 23.35
#